data_AF-A0A9D7S6T1-F1
#
_entry.id   AF-A0A9D7S6T1-F1
#
_cell.length_a   1.000
_cell.length_b   1.000
_cell.length_c   1.000
_cell.angle_alpha   90.00
_cell.angle_beta   90.00
_cell.angle_gamma   90.00
#
_symmetry.space_group_name_H-M   'P 1'
#
loop_
_entity.id
_entity.type
_entity.pdbx_description
1 polymer ?
#
loop_
_entity_poly.entity_id
_entity_poly.type
_entity_poly.pdbx_seq_one_letter_code
_entity_poly.pdbx_strand_id
1 'polypeptide(L)' 'MNTVKEKIIKGIQDIDNEELLQEVYTLIQDIQDTKQIIVLNSEQKLLIEEARNDYKNNRFFSTEETFEDLLDE' A
#
# COMPACT_ATOMS: atom_id res chain seq x y z
N MET A 1 2.96 29.12 -13.58
CA MET A 1 3.96 28.03 -13.52
C MET A 1 3.16 26.75 -13.58
N ASN A 2 3.06 26.14 -14.77
CA ASN A 2 2.08 25.05 -14.96
C ASN A 2 2.56 23.81 -14.21
N THR A 3 1.69 23.28 -13.37
CA THR A 3 1.94 22.08 -12.57
C THR A 3 2.11 20.86 -13.49
N VAL A 4 2.80 19.82 -13.01
CA VAL A 4 2.95 18.55 -13.76
C VAL A 4 1.59 18.00 -14.17
N LYS A 5 0.59 18.14 -13.29
CA LYS A 5 -0.81 17.80 -13.54
C LYS A 5 -1.39 18.52 -14.76
N GLU A 6 -1.19 19.83 -14.88
CA GLU A 6 -1.71 20.62 -16.02
C GLU A 6 -1.03 20.27 -17.35
N LYS A 7 0.25 19.88 -17.33
CA LYS A 7 0.96 19.42 -18.53
C LYS A 7 0.44 18.07 -19.02
N ILE A 8 0.14 17.15 -18.08
CA ILE A 8 -0.42 15.84 -18.40
C ILE A 8 -1.84 16.00 -18.95
N ILE A 9 -2.67 16.83 -18.32
CA ILE A 9 -4.04 17.10 -18.81
C ILE A 9 -4.02 17.67 -20.23
N LYS A 10 -3.12 18.61 -20.54
CA LYS A 10 -2.96 19.13 -21.90
C LYS A 10 -2.52 18.06 -22.90
N GLY A 11 -1.53 17.24 -22.55
CA GLY A 11 -1.08 16.14 -23.39
C GLY A 11 -2.18 15.10 -23.67
N ILE A 12 -3.08 14.90 -22.72
CA ILE A 12 -4.26 14.03 -22.85
C ILE A 12 -5.33 14.67 -23.74
N GLN A 13 -5.55 15.99 -23.64
CA GLN A 13 -6.51 16.73 -24.46
C GLN A 13 -6.09 16.88 -25.93
N ASP A 14 -4.78 16.88 -26.22
CA ASP A 14 -4.24 16.96 -27.57
C ASP A 14 -4.20 15.59 -28.30
N ILE A 15 -4.65 14.50 -27.65
CA ILE A 15 -4.71 13.16 -28.23
C ILE A 15 -6.10 12.92 -28.85
N ASP A 16 -6.20 12.87 -30.18
CA ASP A 16 -7.41 12.49 -30.94
C ASP A 16 -7.70 10.97 -30.90
N ASN A 17 -7.17 10.25 -29.91
CA ASN A 17 -7.38 8.81 -29.73
C ASN A 17 -8.11 8.55 -28.41
N GLU A 18 -9.43 8.48 -28.51
CA GLU A 18 -10.38 8.27 -27.40
C GLU A 18 -10.08 6.98 -26.61
N GLU A 19 -9.55 5.95 -27.27
CA GLU A 19 -9.17 4.68 -26.63
C GLU A 19 -7.98 4.86 -25.67
N LEU A 20 -6.96 5.61 -26.09
CA LEU A 20 -5.79 5.91 -25.25
C LEU A 20 -6.15 6.82 -24.07
N LEU A 21 -7.07 7.76 -24.29
CA LEU A 21 -7.65 8.61 -23.25
C LEU A 21 -8.36 7.78 -22.17
N GLN A 22 -9.17 6.79 -22.59
CA GLN A 22 -9.87 5.87 -21.71
C GLN A 22 -8.90 5.03 -20.88
N GLU A 23 -7.85 4.47 -21.50
CA GLU A 23 -6.82 3.71 -20.79
C GLU A 23 -6.08 4.55 -19.74
N VAL A 24 -5.67 5.76 -20.10
CA VAL A 24 -4.99 6.67 -19.17
C VAL A 24 -5.91 7.05 -18.00
N TYR A 25 -7.20 7.27 -18.27
CA TYR A 25 -8.18 7.57 -17.22
C TYR A 25 -8.36 6.40 -16.25
N THR A 26 -8.52 5.18 -16.75
CA THR A 26 -8.61 3.96 -15.93
C THR A 26 -7.36 3.79 -15.07
N LEU A 27 -6.18 3.98 -15.65
CA LEU A 27 -4.91 3.83 -14.94
C LEU A 27 -4.74 4.87 -13.83
N ILE A 28 -5.24 6.09 -14.03
CA ILE A 28 -5.27 7.14 -12.98
C ILE A 28 -6.25 6.76 -11.86
N GLN A 29 -7.42 6.23 -12.19
CA GLN A 29 -8.41 5.77 -11.20
C GLN A 29 -7.86 4.61 -10.38
N ASP A 30 -7.26 3.62 -11.02
CA ASP A 30 -6.62 2.49 -10.34
C ASP A 30 -5.53 2.97 -9.36
N ILE A 31 -4.69 3.93 -9.76
CA ILE A 31 -3.68 4.52 -8.86
C ILE A 31 -4.33 5.25 -7.67
N GLN A 32 -5.48 5.90 -7.87
CA GLN A 32 -6.21 6.56 -6.79
C GLN A 32 -6.82 5.54 -5.82
N ASP A 33 -7.43 4.47 -6.36
CA ASP A 33 -8.08 3.42 -5.59
C ASP A 33 -7.08 2.50 -4.87
N THR A 34 -5.88 2.32 -5.45
CA THR A 34 -4.82 1.49 -4.85
C THR A 34 -4.14 2.17 -3.66
N LYS A 35 -4.36 3.47 -3.43
CA LYS A 35 -3.84 4.17 -2.23
C LYS A 35 -4.74 3.94 -1.01
N GLN A 36 -4.90 2.67 -0.62
CA GLN A 36 -5.35 2.37 0.73
C GLN A 36 -4.19 2.62 1.70
N ILE A 37 -4.20 3.80 2.33
CA ILE A 37 -3.30 4.09 3.45
C ILE A 37 -3.80 3.27 4.63
N ILE A 38 -3.13 2.16 4.93
CA ILE A 38 -3.41 1.38 6.14
C ILE A 38 -2.86 2.16 7.34
N VAL A 39 -3.76 2.72 8.14
CA VAL A 39 -3.41 3.37 9.40
C VAL A 39 -3.43 2.33 10.51
N LEU A 40 -2.24 2.00 11.02
CA LEU A 40 -2.09 1.05 12.13
C LEU A 40 -2.50 1.69 13.47
N ASN A 41 -3.22 0.93 14.28
CA ASN A 41 -3.50 1.29 15.67
C ASN A 41 -2.24 1.11 16.56
N SER A 42 -2.30 1.54 17.82
CA SER A 42 -1.15 1.49 18.73
C SER A 42 -0.66 0.07 19.02
N GLU A 43 -1.57 -0.89 19.14
CA GLU A 43 -1.27 -2.30 19.42
C GLU A 43 -0.56 -2.96 18.22
N GLN A 44 -1.08 -2.75 17.01
CA GLN A 44 -0.46 -3.25 15.78
C GLN A 44 0.94 -2.70 15.56
N LYS A 45 1.18 -1.42 15.91
CA LYS A 45 2.52 -0.83 15.86
C LYS A 45 3.46 -1.50 16.86
N LEU A 46 2.99 -1.78 18.07
CA LEU A 46 3.77 -2.45 19.10
C LEU A 46 4.18 -3.86 18.66
N LEU A 47 3.24 -4.66 18.14
CA LEU A 47 3.50 -6.01 17.64
C LEU A 47 4.55 -6.03 16.50
N ILE A 48 4.51 -5.05 15.59
CA ILE A 48 5.52 -4.94 14.52
C ILE A 48 6.90 -4.61 15.10
N GLU A 49 6.97 -3.74 16.10
CA GLU A 49 8.25 -3.40 16.75
C GLU A 49 8.84 -4.59 17.52
N GLU A 50 7.99 -5.39 18.17
CA GLU A 50 8.40 -6.64 18.80
C GLU A 50 8.94 -7.64 17.78
N ALA A 51 8.21 -7.89 16.70
CA ALA A 51 8.65 -8.77 15.62
C ALA A 51 9.98 -8.32 14.99
N ARG A 52 10.20 -7.00 14.85
CA ARG A 52 11.47 -6.43 14.39
C ARG A 52 12.61 -6.68 15.37
N ASN A 53 12.34 -6.60 16.66
CA ASN A 53 13.33 -6.86 17.69
C ASN A 53 13.71 -8.34 17.72
N ASP A 54 12.73 -9.23 17.61
CA ASP A 54 12.92 -10.67 17.57
C ASP A 54 13.77 -11.10 16.37
N TYR A 55 13.45 -10.56 15.19
CA TYR A 55 14.27 -10.77 13.99
C TYR A 55 15.72 -10.32 14.19
N LYS A 56 15.95 -9.13 14.76
CA LYS A 56 17.30 -8.62 15.03
C LYS A 56 18.09 -9.50 16.01
N ASN A 57 17.41 -10.12 16.95
CA ASN A 57 18.00 -11.00 17.95
C ASN A 57 18.05 -12.47 17.51
N ASN A 58 17.72 -12.77 16.24
CA ASN A 58 17.61 -14.14 15.71
C ASN A 58 16.65 -15.04 16.51
N ARG A 59 15.62 -14.45 17.11
CA ARG A 59 14.55 -15.19 17.77
C ARG A 59 13.47 -15.49 16.72
N PHE A 60 13.40 -16.75 16.30
CA PHE A 60 12.41 -17.24 15.35
C PHE A 60 11.52 -18.24 16.05
N PHE A 61 10.22 -18.11 15.85
CA PHE A 61 9.24 -19.02 16.38
C PHE A 61 8.74 -19.94 15.27
N SER A 62 8.55 -21.20 15.61
CA SER A 62 7.74 -22.11 14.81
C SER A 62 6.27 -21.67 14.87
N THR A 63 5.49 -22.16 13.91
CA THR A 63 4.04 -21.94 13.89
C THR A 63 3.41 -22.39 15.21
N GLU A 64 3.78 -23.57 15.72
CA GLU A 64 3.26 -24.10 16.99
C GLU A 64 3.53 -23.13 18.16
N GLU A 65 4.77 -22.66 18.33
CA GLU A 65 5.14 -21.70 19.39
C GLU A 65 4.45 -20.34 19.27
N THR A 66 4.05 -19.93 18.06
CA THR A 66 3.35 -18.65 17.83
C THR A 66 1.86 -18.72 18.22
N PHE A 67 1.29 -19.93 18.21
CA PHE A 67 -0.14 -20.16 18.45
C PHE A 67 -0.43 -20.85 19.79
N GLU A 68 0.57 -21.17 20.61
CA GLU A 68 0.38 -21.75 21.95
C GLU A 68 -0.51 -20.85 22.84
N ASP A 69 -0.32 -19.53 22.81
CA ASP A 69 -1.14 -18.58 23.57
C ASP A 69 -2.61 -18.47 23.08
N LEU A 70 -2.92 -18.98 21.89
CA LEU A 70 -4.27 -18.97 21.29
C LEU A 70 -5.03 -20.28 21.54
N LEU A 71 -4.39 -21.31 22.10
CA LEU A 71 -4.96 -22.63 22.35
C LEU A 71 -5.36 -22.86 23.83
N ASP A 72 -5.03 -21.93 24.72
CA ASP A 72 -5.30 -22.00 26.17
C ASP A 72 -6.57 -21.23 26.63
N GLU A 73 -7.52 -20.94 25.72
CA GLU A 73 -8.91 -20.54 26.05
C GLU A 73 -9.94 -21.66 25.82
#